data_AF-A0A3B8NKB1-F1
#
_entry.id   AF-A0A3B8NKB1-F1
#
_cell.length_a   1.000
_cell.length_b   1.000
_cell.length_c   1.000
_cell.angle_alpha   90.00
_cell.angle_beta   90.00
_cell.angle_gamma   90.00
#
_symmetry.space_group_name_H-M   'P 1'
#
loop_
_entity.id
_entity.type
_entity.pdbx_description
1 polymer ?
#
loop_
_entity_poly.entity_id
_entity_poly.type
_entity_poly.pdbx_seq_one_letter_code
_entity_poly.pdbx_strand_id
1 'polypeptide(L)'
;MGVYLNNAATSWPKPDCVYEAVERFLRHYAASQGRGVYRKSREATTIIENCRQAVARLFKIRDPSRVIFTKNCSEALNLAIKGYLRVGDHVITSSMEHNSVWRPLKTLEKRGIISLTEVRCNLRGEISLDDVRKAIRPETRLLVFTHASNVTGTIFPLAELAEIAHSHNALLLVDAAQSAGVVPIDVESLGIDLLACSGHKGLLGPQGTGILYIAPGIDLEPLIEGGTGSNSLFPFQPEVLPDRFETGTPNGPGLAGLGAAVEFVLKIGVEAIRKKEVQLTAFLLDHLSKIPGVIIYGPCNPEAQVAVISFNIQDVNPEEVGTVLDEVYEIMVRTGLHCAPRAHQTIGTLDRGTVRVSPGYFNTEEDLQYFLDAVREISRKAGHPSGRRKSATAEAKQFVKGYQILQAAPCFADARKVRVIASLTDDIGELFPYLNAVLKGNYQQTEKSFTFSYEGSPVVLQPRQVILGKMESVEKAKEVVEQVIKLLNKVADSRDKIKPTTEPQVQLSPYLLYKYLPKTNCKKCGEPTCLAFATAIIKGSREVEHCPELGDPSFAKEKETIERLLSEHLEGLLPAGEELLL
;
A
#
# COMPACT_ATOMS: atom_id res chain seq x y z
N MET A 1 -23.08 5.27 12.31
CA MET A 1 -22.35 5.75 11.11
C MET A 1 -20.93 5.28 11.31
N GLY A 2 -20.38 4.50 10.37
CA GLY A 2 -19.08 3.85 10.53
C GLY A 2 -17.91 4.82 10.73
N VAL A 3 -16.78 4.31 11.20
CA VAL A 3 -15.56 5.09 11.48
C VAL A 3 -14.69 5.18 10.22
N TYR A 4 -14.35 6.39 9.78
CA TYR A 4 -13.52 6.61 8.59
C TYR A 4 -12.07 6.95 8.95
N LEU A 5 -11.14 6.06 8.61
CA LEU A 5 -9.70 6.22 8.87
C LEU A 5 -8.89 6.12 7.56
N ASN A 6 -9.40 6.68 6.47
CA ASN A 6 -8.75 6.64 5.15
C ASN A 6 -8.52 8.04 4.54
N ASN A 7 -8.32 9.06 5.38
CA ASN A 7 -8.15 10.46 4.95
C ASN A 7 -6.94 10.70 4.04
N ALA A 8 -5.90 9.88 4.12
CA ALA A 8 -4.74 9.95 3.24
C ALA A 8 -5.02 9.46 1.80
N ALA A 9 -6.15 8.77 1.56
CA ALA A 9 -6.65 8.52 0.20
C ALA A 9 -7.48 9.71 -0.28
N THR A 10 -8.50 10.10 0.48
CA THR A 10 -9.32 11.29 0.28
C THR A 10 -9.91 11.69 1.63
N SER A 11 -10.00 12.97 1.95
CA SER A 11 -10.62 13.35 3.23
C SER A 11 -12.12 13.08 3.22
N TRP A 12 -12.67 12.69 4.37
CA TRP A 12 -14.11 12.59 4.57
C TRP A 12 -14.43 12.59 6.09
N PRO A 13 -15.53 13.26 6.52
CA PRO A 13 -16.42 14.11 5.73
C PRO A 13 -15.76 15.41 5.26
N LYS A 14 -16.44 16.18 4.42
CA LYS A 14 -16.04 17.57 4.12
C LYS A 14 -16.75 18.53 5.08
N PRO A 15 -16.20 19.72 5.37
CA PRO A 15 -16.91 20.77 6.08
C PRO A 15 -18.18 21.21 5.32
N ASP A 16 -19.25 21.59 6.02
CA ASP A 16 -20.52 22.02 5.42
C ASP A 16 -20.36 23.16 4.40
N CYS A 17 -19.48 24.12 4.69
CA CYS A 17 -19.18 25.24 3.79
C CYS A 17 -18.67 24.80 2.42
N VAL A 18 -18.10 23.59 2.29
CA VAL A 18 -17.67 23.03 1.01
C VAL A 18 -18.87 22.60 0.18
N TYR A 19 -19.81 21.87 0.78
CA TYR A 19 -21.04 21.44 0.09
C TYR A 19 -21.87 22.64 -0.36
N GLU A 20 -22.07 23.61 0.54
CA GLU A 20 -22.80 24.84 0.25
C GLU A 20 -22.15 25.65 -0.88
N ALA A 21 -20.82 25.75 -0.90
CA ALA A 21 -20.10 26.48 -1.94
C ALA A 21 -20.27 25.83 -3.32
N VAL A 22 -20.18 24.50 -3.40
CA VAL A 22 -20.40 23.73 -4.63
C VAL A 22 -21.84 23.89 -5.11
N GLU A 23 -22.81 23.71 -4.22
CA GLU A 23 -24.23 23.84 -4.54
C GLU A 23 -24.55 25.26 -5.03
N ARG A 24 -24.11 26.28 -4.30
CA ARG A 24 -24.32 27.68 -4.64
C ARG A 24 -23.71 28.01 -6.01
N PHE A 25 -22.51 27.49 -6.31
CA PHE A 25 -21.88 27.66 -7.62
C PHE A 25 -22.77 27.11 -8.73
N LEU A 26 -23.24 25.87 -8.59
CA LEU A 26 -24.07 25.21 -9.60
C LEU A 26 -25.42 25.90 -9.80
N ARG A 27 -26.08 26.32 -8.71
CA ARG A 27 -27.40 26.95 -8.78
C ARG A 27 -27.37 28.37 -9.33
N HIS A 28 -26.33 29.14 -9.03
CA HIS A 28 -26.34 30.59 -9.27
C HIS A 28 -25.25 31.10 -10.23
N TYR A 29 -24.13 30.37 -10.36
CA TYR A 29 -22.91 30.84 -11.02
C TYR A 29 -22.37 29.90 -12.11
N ALA A 30 -23.12 28.88 -12.54
CA ALA A 30 -22.78 27.96 -13.63
C ALA A 30 -22.84 28.62 -15.02
N ALA A 31 -22.12 29.72 -15.18
CA ALA A 31 -21.90 30.49 -16.39
C ALA A 31 -20.47 30.28 -16.90
N SER A 32 -20.20 30.58 -18.17
CA SER A 32 -18.84 30.49 -18.72
C SER A 32 -17.89 31.45 -17.98
N GLN A 33 -16.86 30.93 -17.30
CA GLN A 33 -15.92 31.77 -16.53
C GLN A 33 -14.89 32.43 -17.46
N GLY A 34 -14.49 33.67 -17.15
CA GLY A 34 -13.47 34.43 -17.89
C GLY A 34 -13.84 34.85 -19.32
N ARG A 35 -15.01 34.43 -19.82
CA ARG A 35 -15.37 34.52 -21.26
C ARG A 35 -16.65 35.30 -21.53
N GLY A 36 -17.28 35.87 -20.50
CA GLY A 36 -18.52 36.62 -20.60
C GLY A 36 -18.42 37.99 -19.93
N VAL A 37 -18.98 39.01 -20.58
CA VAL A 37 -19.07 40.38 -20.03
C VAL A 37 -20.22 40.55 -19.03
N TYR A 38 -21.12 39.58 -18.94
CA TYR A 38 -22.31 39.63 -18.10
C TYR A 38 -22.00 39.30 -16.62
N ARG A 39 -22.80 39.85 -15.71
CA ARG A 39 -22.58 39.83 -14.25
C ARG A 39 -22.23 38.44 -13.69
N LYS A 40 -22.99 37.40 -14.06
CA LYS A 40 -22.75 36.02 -13.56
C LYS A 40 -21.40 35.44 -13.98
N SER A 41 -20.91 35.76 -15.18
CA SER A 41 -19.57 35.32 -15.63
C SER A 41 -18.46 35.97 -14.81
N ARG A 42 -18.60 37.27 -14.49
CA ARG A 42 -17.68 37.99 -13.60
C ARG A 42 -17.68 37.46 -12.17
N GLU A 43 -18.86 37.15 -11.64
CA GLU A 43 -19.02 36.56 -10.31
C GLU A 43 -18.36 35.16 -10.24
N ALA A 44 -18.58 34.31 -11.26
CA ALA A 44 -17.94 33.00 -11.34
C ALA A 44 -16.40 33.10 -11.41
N THR A 45 -15.88 34.08 -12.17
CA THR A 45 -14.44 34.37 -12.26
C THR A 45 -13.89 34.82 -10.90
N THR A 46 -14.62 35.69 -10.20
CA THR A 46 -14.23 36.18 -8.86
C THR A 46 -14.13 35.04 -7.85
N ILE A 47 -15.01 34.03 -7.92
CA ILE A 47 -14.95 32.87 -7.02
C ILE A 47 -13.66 32.07 -7.23
N ILE A 48 -13.24 31.87 -8.48
CA ILE A 48 -12.00 31.16 -8.81
C ILE A 48 -10.78 31.95 -8.34
N GLU A 49 -10.76 33.27 -8.59
CA GLU A 49 -9.66 34.13 -8.15
C GLU A 49 -9.57 34.22 -6.62
N ASN A 50 -10.70 34.24 -5.90
CA ASN A 50 -10.70 34.16 -4.44
C ASN A 50 -10.15 32.82 -3.94
N CYS A 51 -10.48 31.71 -4.60
CA CYS A 51 -9.86 30.41 -4.30
C CYS A 51 -8.34 30.47 -4.49
N ARG A 52 -7.87 31.06 -5.58
CA ARG A 52 -6.45 31.24 -5.88
C ARG A 52 -5.73 32.06 -4.81
N GLN A 53 -6.34 33.16 -4.38
CA GLN A 53 -5.84 33.98 -3.28
C GLN A 53 -5.82 33.23 -1.94
N ALA A 54 -6.84 32.42 -1.64
CA ALA A 54 -6.88 31.63 -0.41
C ALA A 54 -5.74 30.58 -0.41
N VAL A 55 -5.51 29.90 -1.53
CA VAL A 55 -4.38 28.99 -1.70
C VAL A 55 -3.04 29.73 -1.58
N ALA A 56 -2.92 30.92 -2.17
CA ALA A 56 -1.72 31.74 -2.04
C ALA A 56 -1.45 32.11 -0.57
N ARG A 57 -2.46 32.50 0.20
CA ARG A 57 -2.32 32.76 1.64
C ARG A 57 -1.90 31.52 2.42
N LEU A 58 -2.49 30.36 2.13
CA LEU A 58 -2.18 29.09 2.80
C LEU A 58 -0.69 28.73 2.68
N PHE A 59 -0.09 28.95 1.51
CA PHE A 59 1.31 28.64 1.23
C PHE A 59 2.24 29.86 1.31
N LYS A 60 1.71 31.01 1.76
CA LYS A 60 2.38 32.32 1.83
C LYS A 60 3.03 32.78 0.51
N ILE A 61 2.35 32.50 -0.60
CA ILE A 61 2.74 32.94 -1.94
C ILE A 61 2.35 34.42 -2.11
N ARG A 62 3.32 35.26 -2.49
CA ARG A 62 3.11 36.71 -2.68
C ARG A 62 2.26 37.06 -3.89
N ASP A 63 2.41 36.30 -4.98
CA ASP A 63 1.73 36.52 -6.25
C ASP A 63 0.79 35.34 -6.56
N PRO A 64 -0.53 35.52 -6.37
CA PRO A 64 -1.51 34.45 -6.60
C PRO A 64 -1.53 33.91 -8.03
N SER A 65 -1.09 34.67 -9.05
CA SER A 65 -1.08 34.19 -10.44
C SER A 65 -0.17 32.97 -10.65
N ARG A 66 0.76 32.74 -9.69
CA ARG A 66 1.68 31.60 -9.65
C ARG A 66 1.09 30.32 -9.10
N VAL A 67 -0.16 30.37 -8.63
CA VAL A 67 -0.95 29.20 -8.28
C VAL A 67 -1.69 28.79 -9.56
N ILE A 68 -1.40 27.61 -10.07
CA ILE A 68 -2.03 27.01 -11.25
C ILE A 68 -2.97 25.89 -10.80
N PHE A 69 -4.22 25.96 -11.25
CA PHE A 69 -5.19 24.90 -11.01
C PHE A 69 -5.05 23.78 -12.03
N THR A 70 -5.05 22.56 -11.50
CA THR A 70 -5.02 21.32 -12.28
C THR A 70 -6.16 20.41 -11.80
N LYS A 71 -6.39 19.30 -12.49
CA LYS A 71 -7.36 18.26 -12.11
C LYS A 71 -7.01 17.56 -10.80
N ASN A 72 -5.72 17.40 -10.49
CA ASN A 72 -5.21 16.76 -9.28
C ASN A 72 -3.69 16.93 -9.17
N CYS A 73 -3.12 16.55 -8.02
CA CYS A 73 -1.66 16.59 -7.79
C CYS A 73 -0.84 15.87 -8.88
N SER A 74 -1.37 14.78 -9.46
CA SER A 74 -0.62 14.02 -10.48
C SER A 74 -0.48 14.81 -11.78
N GLU A 75 -1.49 15.60 -12.16
CA GLU A 75 -1.38 16.49 -13.32
C GLU A 75 -0.42 17.64 -13.05
N ALA A 76 -0.49 18.26 -11.87
CA ALA A 76 0.48 19.27 -11.42
C ALA A 76 1.93 18.74 -11.47
N LEU A 77 2.18 17.53 -10.95
CA LEU A 77 3.49 16.88 -11.01
C LEU A 77 3.92 16.56 -12.44
N ASN A 78 3.01 16.11 -13.31
CA ASN A 78 3.34 15.89 -14.71
C ASN A 78 3.75 17.20 -15.40
N LEU A 79 3.02 18.29 -15.15
CA LEU A 79 3.31 19.61 -15.72
C LEU A 79 4.68 20.11 -15.24
N ALA A 80 4.93 20.05 -13.93
CA ALA A 80 6.22 20.44 -13.35
C ALA A 80 7.38 19.60 -13.90
N ILE A 81 7.28 18.26 -13.85
CA ILE A 81 8.37 17.36 -14.25
C ILE A 81 8.64 17.46 -15.75
N LYS A 82 7.62 17.30 -16.58
CA LYS A 82 7.79 17.24 -18.04
C LYS A 82 7.94 18.62 -18.68
N GLY A 83 7.36 19.65 -18.05
CA GLY A 83 7.48 21.03 -18.51
C GLY A 83 8.84 21.65 -18.18
N TYR A 84 9.51 21.20 -17.12
CA TYR A 84 10.82 21.71 -16.72
C TYR A 84 11.99 20.96 -17.36
N LEU A 85 11.97 19.63 -17.36
CA LEU A 85 13.13 18.83 -17.75
C LEU A 85 13.39 18.85 -19.25
N ARG A 86 14.66 18.81 -19.63
CA ARG A 86 15.17 18.79 -21.00
C ARG A 86 16.04 17.56 -21.24
N VAL A 87 16.40 17.33 -22.51
CA VAL A 87 17.27 16.21 -22.90
C VAL A 87 18.66 16.38 -22.29
N GLY A 88 19.14 15.34 -21.62
CA GLY A 88 20.45 15.31 -20.96
C GLY A 88 20.42 15.66 -19.47
N ASP A 89 19.28 16.11 -18.95
CA ASP A 89 19.18 16.46 -17.53
C ASP A 89 19.26 15.22 -16.62
N HIS A 90 19.79 15.44 -15.42
CA HIS A 90 19.76 14.46 -14.34
C HIS A 90 18.78 14.89 -13.24
N VAL A 91 18.05 13.90 -12.71
CA VAL A 91 17.06 14.09 -11.65
C VAL A 91 17.37 13.20 -10.47
N ILE A 92 17.20 13.73 -9.26
CA ILE A 92 17.31 12.98 -8.01
C ILE A 92 15.92 12.87 -7.36
N THR A 93 15.58 11.68 -6.88
CA THR A 93 14.34 11.42 -6.16
C THR A 93 14.54 10.37 -5.06
N SER A 94 13.51 10.02 -4.28
CA SER A 94 13.64 9.05 -3.18
C SER A 94 13.02 7.69 -3.51
N SER A 95 13.31 6.68 -2.68
CA SER A 95 12.61 5.39 -2.72
C SER A 95 11.24 5.41 -2.04
N MET A 96 10.77 6.57 -1.56
CA MET A 96 9.49 6.74 -0.86
C MET A 96 8.39 7.40 -1.71
N GLU A 97 8.68 7.67 -2.99
CA GLU A 97 7.79 8.41 -3.85
C GLU A 97 6.49 7.68 -4.20
N HIS A 98 5.43 8.47 -4.33
CA HIS A 98 4.19 8.03 -4.94
C HIS A 98 4.36 7.81 -6.45
N ASN A 99 3.54 6.95 -7.04
CA ASN A 99 3.53 6.70 -8.49
C ASN A 99 3.33 7.96 -9.36
N SER A 100 2.78 9.04 -8.79
CA SER A 100 2.59 10.32 -9.48
C SER A 100 3.89 11.08 -9.71
N VAL A 101 4.94 10.83 -8.91
CA VAL A 101 6.31 11.29 -9.15
C VAL A 101 7.08 10.24 -9.95
N TRP A 102 7.00 8.97 -9.51
CA TRP A 102 7.80 7.89 -10.08
C TRP A 102 7.54 7.64 -11.57
N ARG A 103 6.27 7.58 -11.99
CA ARG A 103 5.93 7.20 -13.37
C ARG A 103 6.33 8.26 -14.40
N PRO A 104 6.10 9.58 -14.19
CA PRO A 104 6.62 10.60 -15.09
C PRO A 104 8.14 10.54 -15.25
N LEU A 105 8.89 10.39 -14.15
CA LEU A 105 10.35 10.29 -14.19
C LEU A 105 10.83 9.06 -14.98
N LYS A 106 10.30 7.87 -14.66
CA LYS A 106 10.62 6.64 -15.41
C LYS A 106 10.19 6.69 -16.88
N THR A 107 9.17 7.47 -17.20
CA THR A 107 8.76 7.67 -18.60
C THR A 107 9.79 8.51 -19.36
N LEU A 108 10.29 9.59 -18.77
CA LEU A 108 11.33 10.43 -19.38
C LEU A 108 12.66 9.67 -19.49
N GLU A 109 13.04 8.93 -18.46
CA GLU A 109 14.24 8.10 -18.45
C GLU A 109 14.17 6.99 -19.51
N LYS A 110 13.03 6.26 -19.60
CA LYS A 110 12.82 5.25 -20.65
C LYS A 110 12.94 5.83 -22.06
N ARG A 111 12.60 7.11 -22.25
CA ARG A 111 12.73 7.82 -23.53
C ARG A 111 14.14 8.35 -23.79
N GLY A 112 15.08 8.17 -22.86
CA GLY A 112 16.43 8.72 -22.95
C GLY A 112 16.49 10.25 -22.83
N ILE A 113 15.46 10.88 -22.27
CA ILE A 113 15.42 12.33 -22.08
C ILE A 113 16.23 12.72 -20.84
N ILE A 114 16.05 11.98 -19.74
CA ILE A 114 16.77 12.24 -18.49
C ILE A 114 17.54 11.01 -18.02
N SER A 115 18.48 11.23 -17.11
CA SER A 115 18.96 10.19 -16.20
C SER A 115 18.34 10.38 -14.81
N LEU A 116 18.16 9.30 -14.06
CA LEU A 116 17.47 9.30 -12.77
C LEU A 116 18.32 8.61 -11.70
N THR A 117 18.53 9.28 -10.57
CA THR A 117 19.09 8.67 -9.35
C THR A 117 18.01 8.58 -8.28
N GLU A 118 17.78 7.35 -7.79
CA GLU A 118 16.92 7.05 -6.65
C GLU A 118 17.78 6.96 -5.38
N VAL A 119 17.58 7.89 -4.43
CA VAL A 119 18.19 7.82 -3.10
C VAL A 119 17.32 6.91 -2.23
N ARG A 120 17.93 5.83 -1.74
CA ARG A 120 17.23 4.84 -0.92
C ARG A 120 17.06 5.35 0.52
N CYS A 121 15.82 5.46 0.98
CA CYS A 121 15.52 5.75 2.38
C CYS A 121 15.75 4.53 3.28
N ASN A 122 15.84 4.75 4.59
CA ASN A 122 15.93 3.66 5.57
C ASN A 122 14.58 2.95 5.79
N LEU A 123 14.54 1.92 6.64
CA LEU A 123 13.31 1.16 6.94
C LEU A 123 12.20 1.99 7.62
N ARG A 124 12.55 3.16 8.16
CA ARG A 124 11.59 4.14 8.73
C ARG A 124 11.08 5.15 7.69
N GLY A 125 11.55 5.05 6.45
CA GLY A 125 11.23 5.96 5.36
C GLY A 125 11.95 7.31 5.43
N GLU A 126 12.99 7.42 6.25
CA GLU A 126 13.78 8.65 6.41
C GLU A 126 14.88 8.73 5.33
N ILE A 127 15.06 9.92 4.75
CA ILE A 127 16.06 10.19 3.72
C ILE A 127 17.38 10.65 4.34
N SER A 128 18.50 10.19 3.77
CA SER A 128 19.86 10.61 4.14
C SER A 128 20.29 11.81 3.31
N LEU A 129 20.46 12.98 3.94
CA LEU A 129 20.94 14.19 3.27
C LEU A 129 22.33 14.01 2.65
N ASP A 130 23.19 13.23 3.29
CA ASP A 130 24.53 12.94 2.74
C ASP A 130 24.46 12.09 1.47
N ASP A 131 23.50 11.17 1.38
CA ASP A 131 23.33 10.37 0.17
C ASP A 131 22.68 11.19 -0.95
N VAL A 132 21.84 12.19 -0.62
CA VAL A 132 21.38 13.18 -1.60
C VAL A 132 22.56 14.01 -2.13
N ARG A 133 23.45 14.50 -1.25
CA ARG A 133 24.67 15.24 -1.67
C ARG A 133 25.56 14.41 -2.58
N LYS A 134 25.78 13.13 -2.25
CA LYS A 134 26.59 12.20 -3.08
C LYS A 134 25.94 11.89 -4.44
N ALA A 135 24.61 11.98 -4.53
CA ALA A 135 23.88 11.72 -5.76
C ALA A 135 23.96 12.89 -6.77
N ILE A 136 24.41 14.08 -6.35
CA ILE A 136 24.53 15.25 -7.22
C ILE A 136 25.57 15.02 -8.32
N ARG A 137 25.25 15.48 -9.54
CA ARG A 137 26.09 15.47 -10.72
C ARG A 137 26.08 16.86 -11.39
N PRO A 138 27.06 17.20 -12.24
CA PRO A 138 27.09 18.50 -12.94
C PRO A 138 25.82 18.82 -13.74
N GLU A 139 25.15 17.79 -14.26
CA GLU A 139 23.92 17.85 -15.03
C GLU A 139 22.64 17.68 -14.18
N THR A 140 22.74 17.62 -12.85
CA THR A 140 21.55 17.64 -11.99
C THR A 140 20.80 18.96 -12.18
N ARG A 141 19.51 18.88 -12.52
CA ARG A 141 18.63 20.05 -12.68
C ARG A 141 17.43 20.05 -11.76
N LEU A 142 17.01 18.88 -11.27
CA LEU A 142 15.81 18.78 -10.46
C LEU A 142 15.98 17.74 -9.34
N LEU A 143 15.62 18.14 -8.13
CA LEU A 143 15.36 17.28 -6.99
C LEU A 143 13.83 17.19 -6.84
N VAL A 144 13.27 15.99 -6.89
CA VAL A 144 11.82 15.77 -6.72
C VAL A 144 11.58 14.87 -5.53
N PHE A 145 10.88 15.39 -4.52
CA PHE A 145 10.61 14.65 -3.29
C PHE A 145 9.18 14.83 -2.81
N THR A 146 8.60 13.78 -2.25
CA THR A 146 7.42 13.92 -1.41
C THR A 146 7.78 14.68 -0.12
N HIS A 147 6.91 15.59 0.33
CA HIS A 147 7.08 16.22 1.64
C HIS A 147 6.71 15.24 2.76
N ALA A 148 5.72 14.38 2.55
CA ALA A 148 5.30 13.39 3.54
C ALA A 148 4.85 12.09 2.87
N SER A 149 5.44 10.97 3.28
CA SER A 149 5.14 9.68 2.67
C SER A 149 3.68 9.28 2.89
N ASN A 150 3.00 8.84 1.83
CA ASN A 150 1.65 8.30 1.93
C ASN A 150 1.58 6.87 2.47
N VAL A 151 2.73 6.25 2.79
CA VAL A 151 2.83 4.90 3.36
C VAL A 151 3.22 5.01 4.84
N THR A 152 4.38 5.61 5.13
CA THR A 152 4.92 5.67 6.50
C THR A 152 4.60 6.96 7.24
N GLY A 153 4.04 7.95 6.56
CA GLY A 153 3.82 9.28 7.11
C GLY A 153 5.07 10.14 7.28
N THR A 154 6.28 9.59 7.11
CA THR A 154 7.56 10.28 7.33
C THR A 154 7.62 11.63 6.61
N ILE A 155 7.93 12.68 7.36
CA ILE A 155 8.09 14.04 6.85
C ILE A 155 9.55 14.25 6.40
N PHE A 156 9.74 14.81 5.21
CA PHE A 156 11.06 15.06 4.62
C PHE A 156 11.57 16.46 5.02
N PRO A 157 12.89 16.61 5.26
CA PRO A 157 13.52 17.88 5.63
C PRO A 157 13.67 18.81 4.42
N LEU A 158 12.61 19.54 4.07
CA LEU A 158 12.57 20.32 2.82
C LEU A 158 13.59 21.46 2.76
N ALA A 159 13.84 22.16 3.86
CA ALA A 159 14.76 23.31 3.87
C ALA A 159 16.19 22.86 3.52
N GLU A 160 16.63 21.75 4.11
CA GLU A 160 17.94 21.16 3.85
C GLU A 160 18.03 20.57 2.43
N LEU A 161 16.94 20.00 1.91
CA LEU A 161 16.89 19.53 0.53
C LEU A 161 16.94 20.69 -0.48
N ALA A 162 16.29 21.82 -0.17
CA ALA A 162 16.36 23.04 -0.98
C ALA A 162 17.79 23.62 -1.00
N GLU A 163 18.44 23.70 0.16
CA GLU A 163 19.84 24.13 0.26
C GLU A 163 20.77 23.27 -0.61
N ILE A 164 20.59 21.94 -0.58
CA ILE A 164 21.36 21.03 -1.44
C ILE A 164 21.07 21.25 -2.92
N ALA A 165 19.80 21.46 -3.30
CA ALA A 165 19.42 21.73 -4.69
C ALA A 165 20.05 23.03 -5.20
N HIS A 166 19.85 24.13 -4.46
CA HIS A 166 20.25 25.47 -4.87
C HIS A 166 21.77 25.66 -4.89
N SER A 167 22.50 25.02 -3.96
CA SER A 167 23.98 25.03 -3.98
C SER A 167 24.59 24.40 -5.24
N HIS A 168 23.78 23.69 -6.04
CA HIS A 168 24.18 23.06 -7.29
C HIS A 168 23.38 23.54 -8.51
N ASN A 169 22.70 24.69 -8.42
CA ASN A 169 21.86 25.26 -9.48
C ASN A 169 20.75 24.31 -9.98
N ALA A 170 20.21 23.47 -9.08
CA ALA A 170 19.06 22.62 -9.34
C ALA A 170 17.82 23.16 -8.60
N LEU A 171 16.63 22.82 -9.10
CA LEU A 171 15.37 23.17 -8.44
C LEU A 171 14.88 22.07 -7.49
N LEU A 172 14.06 22.45 -6.52
CA LEU A 172 13.29 21.55 -5.67
C LEU A 172 11.81 21.54 -6.07
N LEU A 173 11.33 20.39 -6.54
CA LEU A 173 9.91 20.08 -6.72
C LEU A 173 9.39 19.22 -5.57
N VAL A 174 8.32 19.68 -4.93
CA VAL A 174 7.72 19.03 -3.76
C VAL A 174 6.35 18.45 -4.10
N ASP A 175 6.17 17.13 -3.88
CA ASP A 175 4.84 16.50 -3.78
C ASP A 175 4.32 16.67 -2.34
N ALA A 176 3.45 17.66 -2.16
CA ALA A 176 2.82 18.02 -0.89
C ALA A 176 1.45 17.37 -0.69
N ALA A 177 1.10 16.30 -1.42
CA ALA A 177 -0.25 15.71 -1.37
C ALA A 177 -0.69 15.21 0.02
N GLN A 178 0.25 14.86 0.91
CA GLN A 178 -0.05 14.43 2.28
C GLN A 178 0.21 15.51 3.34
N SER A 179 0.92 16.59 3.00
CA SER A 179 1.30 17.65 3.94
C SER A 179 0.47 18.92 3.79
N ALA A 180 -0.05 19.20 2.59
CA ALA A 180 -0.83 20.40 2.33
C ALA A 180 -2.10 20.46 3.20
N GLY A 181 -2.20 21.52 4.01
CA GLY A 181 -3.31 21.76 4.94
C GLY A 181 -3.11 21.16 6.33
N VAL A 182 -2.06 20.35 6.54
CA VAL A 182 -1.81 19.66 7.81
C VAL A 182 -0.40 19.88 8.37
N VAL A 183 0.56 20.27 7.53
CA VAL A 183 1.90 20.74 7.93
C VAL A 183 2.05 22.18 7.42
N PRO A 184 2.53 23.14 8.25
CA PRO A 184 2.81 24.49 7.79
C PRO A 184 3.81 24.49 6.65
N ILE A 185 3.46 25.16 5.54
CA ILE A 185 4.32 25.28 4.36
C ILE A 185 4.35 26.74 3.97
N ASP A 186 5.56 27.28 3.96
CA ASP A 186 5.88 28.61 3.46
C ASP A 186 6.92 28.42 2.37
N VAL A 187 6.47 28.56 1.12
CA VAL A 187 7.26 28.19 -0.06
C VAL A 187 8.56 28.98 -0.17
N GLU A 188 8.57 30.23 0.30
CA GLU A 188 9.77 31.07 0.27
C GLU A 188 10.74 30.65 1.37
N SER A 189 10.26 30.51 2.61
CA SER A 189 11.13 30.14 3.74
C SER A 189 11.73 28.74 3.62
N LEU A 190 11.02 27.83 2.93
CA LEU A 190 11.46 26.44 2.70
C LEU A 190 12.25 26.28 1.40
N GLY A 191 12.45 27.36 0.62
CA GLY A 191 13.18 27.31 -0.65
C GLY A 191 12.52 26.40 -1.70
N ILE A 192 11.19 26.34 -1.73
CA ILE A 192 10.45 25.47 -2.65
C ILE A 192 10.26 26.19 -3.99
N ASP A 193 10.80 25.60 -5.05
CA ASP A 193 10.70 26.15 -6.41
C ASP A 193 9.39 25.78 -7.10
N LEU A 194 8.96 24.53 -6.90
CA LEU A 194 7.72 24.00 -7.44
C LEU A 194 7.01 23.19 -6.34
N LEU A 195 5.70 23.39 -6.16
CA LEU A 195 4.91 22.61 -5.20
C LEU A 195 3.64 22.09 -5.85
N ALA A 196 3.44 20.78 -5.80
CA ALA A 196 2.21 20.13 -6.27
C ALA A 196 1.42 19.58 -5.09
N CYS A 197 0.10 19.80 -5.07
CA CYS A 197 -0.78 19.16 -4.10
C CYS A 197 -2.18 18.91 -4.65
N SER A 198 -3.00 18.16 -3.91
CA SER A 198 -4.39 17.89 -4.28
C SER A 198 -5.35 18.51 -3.29
N GLY A 199 -6.46 19.07 -3.79
CA GLY A 199 -7.50 19.65 -2.96
C GLY A 199 -8.27 18.62 -2.12
N HIS A 200 -8.41 17.38 -2.60
CA HIS A 200 -9.33 16.42 -1.98
C HIS A 200 -8.82 15.67 -0.75
N LYS A 201 -7.60 15.97 -0.28
CA LYS A 201 -6.95 15.33 0.88
C LYS A 201 -6.94 16.31 2.07
N GLY A 202 -5.76 16.70 2.58
CA GLY A 202 -5.62 17.58 3.74
C GLY A 202 -6.26 18.96 3.58
N LEU A 203 -6.49 19.42 2.35
CA LEU A 203 -7.21 20.67 2.08
C LEU A 203 -8.74 20.55 2.19
N LEU A 204 -9.28 19.34 2.39
CA LEU A 204 -10.71 19.06 2.59
C LEU A 204 -11.63 19.46 1.41
N GLY A 205 -11.06 19.76 0.25
CA GLY A 205 -11.79 20.18 -0.94
C GLY A 205 -12.39 19.02 -1.76
N PRO A 206 -13.09 19.35 -2.86
CA PRO A 206 -13.63 18.35 -3.79
C PRO A 206 -12.55 17.62 -4.60
N GLN A 207 -12.87 16.42 -5.08
CA GLN A 207 -12.08 15.76 -6.13
C GLN A 207 -12.10 16.57 -7.44
N GLY A 208 -11.15 16.29 -8.32
CA GLY A 208 -10.99 17.08 -9.55
C GLY A 208 -10.39 18.47 -9.32
N THR A 209 -9.70 18.65 -8.18
CA THR A 209 -8.96 19.87 -7.85
C THR A 209 -7.52 19.54 -7.44
N GLY A 210 -6.58 20.17 -8.12
CA GLY A 210 -5.14 20.10 -7.90
C GLY A 210 -4.52 21.49 -8.01
N ILE A 211 -3.36 21.65 -7.41
CA ILE A 211 -2.64 22.92 -7.34
C ILE A 211 -1.19 22.65 -7.74
N LEU A 212 -0.64 23.52 -8.58
CA LEU A 212 0.79 23.68 -8.81
C LEU A 212 1.19 25.11 -8.47
N TYR A 213 2.18 25.29 -7.61
CA TYR A 213 2.87 26.56 -7.42
C TYR A 213 4.15 26.59 -8.28
N ILE A 214 4.41 27.75 -8.90
CA ILE A 214 5.62 28.01 -9.70
C ILE A 214 6.33 29.26 -9.20
N ALA A 215 7.54 29.09 -8.63
CA ALA A 215 8.31 30.20 -8.10
C ALA A 215 8.74 31.22 -9.19
N PRO A 216 9.02 32.48 -8.80
CA PRO A 216 9.51 33.51 -9.71
C PRO A 216 10.73 33.08 -10.54
N GLY A 217 10.72 33.44 -11.83
CA GLY A 217 11.83 33.17 -12.75
C GLY A 217 11.88 31.75 -13.34
N ILE A 218 10.97 30.86 -12.94
CA ILE A 218 10.87 29.50 -13.50
C ILE A 218 9.89 29.49 -14.65
N ASP A 219 10.32 28.94 -15.79
CA ASP A 219 9.49 28.72 -16.96
C ASP A 219 9.28 27.23 -17.24
N LEU A 220 8.07 26.86 -17.66
CA LEU A 220 7.68 25.47 -17.94
C LEU A 220 7.03 25.36 -19.33
N GLU A 221 7.28 24.26 -20.04
CA GLU A 221 6.50 23.93 -21.23
C GLU A 221 5.09 23.44 -20.85
N PRO A 222 4.03 23.91 -21.53
CA PRO A 222 2.69 23.39 -21.30
C PRO A 222 2.57 21.93 -21.75
N LEU A 223 1.69 21.17 -21.08
CA LEU A 223 1.33 19.82 -21.52
C LEU A 223 0.20 19.78 -22.55
N ILE A 224 -0.62 20.82 -22.56
CA ILE A 224 -1.87 20.90 -23.31
C ILE A 224 -2.04 22.35 -23.77
N GLU A 225 -2.06 22.58 -25.08
CA GLU A 225 -2.50 23.86 -25.67
C GLU A 225 -3.99 23.82 -26.05
N GLY A 226 -4.64 24.99 -26.03
CA GLY A 226 -6.04 25.11 -26.40
C GLY A 226 -6.67 26.41 -25.93
N GLY A 227 -8.01 26.45 -25.93
CA GLY A 227 -8.71 27.68 -25.56
C GLY A 227 -8.58 28.01 -24.06
N THR A 228 -7.95 29.12 -23.72
CA THR A 228 -7.84 29.66 -22.35
C THR A 228 -8.92 30.67 -22.01
N GLY A 229 -9.50 31.32 -23.03
CA GLY A 229 -10.49 32.39 -22.87
C GLY A 229 -9.87 33.78 -22.79
N SER A 230 -8.54 33.86 -22.82
CA SER A 230 -7.75 35.07 -22.91
C SER A 230 -7.01 35.15 -24.23
N ASN A 231 -6.70 36.37 -24.67
CA ASN A 231 -5.89 36.67 -25.85
C ASN A 231 -6.26 35.88 -27.14
N SER A 232 -7.56 35.67 -27.39
CA SER A 232 -8.06 34.82 -28.49
C SER A 232 -7.66 35.26 -29.92
N LEU A 233 -7.11 36.47 -30.07
CA LEU A 233 -6.62 36.98 -31.36
C LEU A 233 -5.21 36.48 -31.68
N PHE A 234 -4.47 35.98 -30.69
CA PHE A 234 -3.12 35.46 -30.88
C PHE A 234 -3.18 33.95 -31.18
N PRO A 235 -2.45 33.45 -32.20
CA PRO A 235 -2.55 32.06 -32.64
C PRO A 235 -1.80 31.06 -31.75
N PHE A 236 -0.99 31.51 -30.80
CA PHE A 236 -0.21 30.67 -29.89
C PHE A 236 -0.80 30.69 -28.48
N GLN A 237 -0.44 29.68 -27.69
CA GLN A 237 -0.83 29.58 -26.27
C GLN A 237 -0.39 30.87 -25.52
N PRO A 238 -1.21 31.41 -24.59
CA PRO A 238 -0.80 32.56 -23.81
C PRO A 238 0.46 32.30 -22.99
N GLU A 239 1.34 33.30 -22.90
CA GLU A 239 2.57 33.22 -22.11
C GLU A 239 2.40 33.65 -20.64
N VAL A 240 1.27 34.28 -20.33
CA VAL A 240 0.99 34.86 -19.00
C VAL A 240 0.34 33.85 -18.06
N LEU A 241 0.76 33.88 -16.80
CA LEU A 241 0.18 33.07 -15.74
C LEU A 241 -1.11 33.72 -15.20
N PRO A 242 -2.10 32.91 -14.77
CA PRO A 242 -2.12 31.44 -14.77
C PRO A 242 -2.53 30.83 -16.12
N ASP A 243 -3.05 31.65 -17.05
CA ASP A 243 -3.70 31.22 -18.28
C ASP A 243 -2.88 30.29 -19.16
N ARG A 244 -1.55 30.44 -19.18
CA ARG A 244 -0.61 29.57 -19.91
C ARG A 244 -0.86 28.08 -19.65
N PHE A 245 -1.26 27.71 -18.43
CA PHE A 245 -1.38 26.33 -17.99
C PHE A 245 -2.82 25.90 -17.65
N GLU A 246 -3.78 26.83 -17.64
CA GLU A 246 -5.20 26.55 -17.35
C GLU A 246 -6.02 26.42 -18.64
N THR A 247 -5.65 25.45 -19.47
CA THR A 247 -6.31 25.21 -20.76
C THR A 247 -7.71 24.61 -20.60
N GLY A 248 -8.69 25.20 -21.30
CA GLY A 248 -10.07 24.74 -21.33
C GLY A 248 -10.99 25.48 -20.36
N THR A 249 -12.17 24.90 -20.10
CA THR A 249 -13.10 25.44 -19.10
C THR A 249 -12.70 24.92 -17.71
N PRO A 250 -12.45 25.80 -16.72
CA PRO A 250 -12.02 25.37 -15.40
C PRO A 250 -13.14 24.64 -14.64
N ASN A 251 -12.76 23.77 -13.70
CA ASN A 251 -13.67 23.08 -12.79
C ASN A 251 -14.27 24.05 -11.74
N GLY A 252 -15.15 24.95 -12.18
CA GLY A 252 -15.75 25.99 -11.35
C GLY A 252 -16.37 25.50 -10.04
N PRO A 253 -17.28 24.50 -10.07
CA PRO A 253 -17.87 23.96 -8.85
C PRO A 253 -16.81 23.41 -7.91
N GLY A 254 -15.83 22.66 -8.43
CA GLY A 254 -14.72 22.13 -7.66
C GLY A 254 -13.88 23.22 -7.01
N LEU A 255 -13.53 24.28 -7.76
CA LEU A 255 -12.73 25.40 -7.27
C LEU A 255 -13.49 26.27 -6.26
N ALA A 256 -14.81 26.42 -6.40
CA ALA A 256 -15.64 27.06 -5.39
C ALA A 256 -15.61 26.28 -4.07
N GLY A 257 -15.76 24.95 -4.13
CA GLY A 257 -15.64 24.08 -2.97
C GLY A 257 -14.23 24.06 -2.37
N LEU A 258 -13.19 24.04 -3.20
CA LEU A 258 -11.79 24.11 -2.75
C LEU A 258 -11.51 25.43 -2.04
N GLY A 259 -11.96 26.56 -2.59
CA GLY A 259 -11.83 27.86 -1.95
C GLY A 259 -12.44 27.87 -0.55
N ALA A 260 -13.67 27.39 -0.41
CA ALA A 260 -14.32 27.27 0.91
C ALA A 260 -13.57 26.33 1.86
N ALA A 261 -13.01 25.23 1.36
CA ALA A 261 -12.26 24.28 2.17
C ALA A 261 -10.92 24.87 2.66
N VAL A 262 -10.20 25.61 1.80
CA VAL A 262 -8.97 26.31 2.17
C VAL A 262 -9.25 27.41 3.18
N GLU A 263 -10.35 28.17 3.05
CA GLU A 263 -10.75 29.15 4.06
C GLU A 263 -11.09 28.49 5.40
N PHE A 264 -11.71 27.30 5.39
CA PHE A 264 -11.95 26.53 6.61
C PHE A 264 -10.62 26.13 7.29
N VAL A 265 -9.64 25.64 6.52
CA VAL A 265 -8.30 25.31 7.01
C VAL A 265 -7.60 26.55 7.58
N LEU A 266 -7.62 27.68 6.86
CA LEU A 266 -7.04 28.95 7.31
C LEU A 266 -7.69 29.48 8.59
N LYS A 267 -9.02 29.34 8.73
CA LYS A 267 -9.77 29.78 9.91
C LYS A 267 -9.40 28.98 11.16
N ILE A 268 -9.18 27.68 11.03
CA ILE A 268 -8.74 26.83 12.14
C ILE A 268 -7.26 27.06 12.44
N GLY A 269 -6.45 27.23 11.39
CA GLY A 269 -5.00 27.29 11.45
C GLY A 269 -4.37 25.92 11.22
N VAL A 270 -3.37 25.86 10.34
CA VAL A 270 -2.66 24.62 9.99
C VAL A 270 -1.94 24.04 11.21
N GLU A 271 -1.45 24.89 12.10
CA GLU A 271 -0.77 24.52 13.34
C GLU A 271 -1.73 23.83 14.33
N ALA A 272 -2.98 24.29 14.41
CA ALA A 272 -4.00 23.66 15.25
C ALA A 272 -4.42 22.29 14.69
N ILE A 273 -4.57 22.19 13.36
CA ILE A 273 -4.82 20.92 12.67
C ILE A 273 -3.66 19.95 12.92
N ARG A 274 -2.42 20.42 12.71
CA ARG A 274 -1.20 19.62 12.94
C ARG A 274 -1.15 19.10 14.37
N LYS A 275 -1.37 19.97 15.36
CA LYS A 275 -1.36 19.60 16.77
C LYS A 275 -2.38 18.51 17.08
N LYS A 276 -3.60 18.61 16.54
CA LYS A 276 -4.62 17.58 16.69
C LYS A 276 -4.18 16.26 16.03
N GLU A 277 -3.66 16.31 14.80
CA GLU A 277 -3.18 15.11 14.11
C GLU A 277 -2.02 14.43 14.83
N VAL A 278 -1.10 15.19 15.41
CA VAL A 278 -0.01 14.68 16.26
C VAL A 278 -0.58 13.95 17.48
N GLN A 279 -1.58 14.52 18.15
CA GLN A 279 -2.24 13.88 19.31
C GLN A 279 -2.91 12.55 18.93
N LEU A 280 -3.69 12.54 17.85
CA LEU A 280 -4.35 11.32 17.34
C LEU A 280 -3.34 10.26 16.90
N THR A 281 -2.25 10.69 16.26
CA THR A 281 -1.15 9.80 15.83
C THR A 281 -0.43 9.21 17.03
N ALA A 282 -0.14 10.02 18.06
CA ALA A 282 0.47 9.56 19.30
C ALA A 282 -0.41 8.52 20.00
N PHE A 283 -1.72 8.78 20.09
CA PHE A 283 -2.69 7.86 20.66
C PHE A 283 -2.70 6.52 19.92
N LEU A 284 -2.78 6.53 18.59
CA LEU A 284 -2.76 5.31 17.79
C LEU A 284 -1.44 4.53 17.91
N LEU A 285 -0.29 5.21 17.83
CA LEU A 285 1.02 4.56 17.91
C LEU A 285 1.22 3.89 19.27
N ASP A 286 0.91 4.58 20.36
CA ASP A 286 1.03 4.04 21.72
C ASP A 286 0.16 2.79 21.90
N HIS A 287 -1.11 2.83 21.46
CA HIS A 287 -2.03 1.71 21.67
C HIS A 287 -1.83 0.56 20.68
N LEU A 288 -1.55 0.82 19.40
CA LEU A 288 -1.28 -0.23 18.41
C LEU A 288 -0.03 -1.03 18.78
N SER A 289 1.01 -0.36 19.30
CA SER A 289 2.26 -1.03 19.70
C SER A 289 2.08 -2.03 20.85
N LYS A 290 1.01 -1.87 21.65
CA LYS A 290 0.65 -2.75 22.77
C LYS A 290 -0.20 -3.94 22.34
N ILE A 291 -0.70 -3.98 21.10
CA ILE A 291 -1.51 -5.10 20.61
C ILE A 291 -0.55 -6.21 20.15
N PRO A 292 -0.64 -7.43 20.73
CA PRO A 292 0.20 -8.54 20.32
C PRO A 292 0.10 -8.81 18.81
N GLY A 293 1.25 -9.05 18.17
CA GLY A 293 1.32 -9.34 16.74
C GLY A 293 1.18 -8.14 15.80
N VAL A 294 0.87 -6.93 16.30
CA VAL A 294 0.89 -5.72 15.46
C VAL A 294 2.33 -5.27 15.18
N ILE A 295 2.63 -5.00 13.91
CA ILE A 295 3.90 -4.47 13.43
C ILE A 295 3.59 -3.13 12.76
N ILE A 296 4.18 -2.04 13.30
CA ILE A 296 4.00 -0.68 12.78
C ILE A 296 5.20 -0.30 11.91
N TYR A 297 4.95 0.33 10.77
CA TYR A 297 5.97 0.81 9.84
C TYR A 297 6.06 2.33 9.84
N GLY A 298 7.26 2.86 9.66
CA GLY A 298 7.54 4.30 9.63
C GLY A 298 8.40 4.76 10.81
N PRO A 299 8.44 6.07 11.11
CA PRO A 299 9.31 6.62 12.12
C PRO A 299 8.83 6.33 13.55
N CYS A 300 7.55 5.99 13.72
CA CYS A 300 6.91 5.77 15.03
C CYS A 300 7.09 6.99 15.97
N ASN A 301 7.14 8.18 15.38
CA ASN A 301 7.28 9.44 16.08
C ASN A 301 6.21 10.40 15.55
N PRO A 302 5.17 10.72 16.34
CA PRO A 302 4.07 11.59 15.95
C PRO A 302 4.49 12.94 15.36
N GLU A 303 5.60 13.51 15.86
CA GLU A 303 6.09 14.82 15.40
C GLU A 303 6.79 14.72 14.04
N ALA A 304 7.39 13.58 13.73
CA ALA A 304 8.13 13.34 12.49
C ALA A 304 7.30 12.68 11.38
N GLN A 305 5.98 12.50 11.59
CA GLN A 305 5.07 11.95 10.59
C GLN A 305 3.73 12.67 10.55
N VAL A 306 3.11 12.73 9.37
CA VAL A 306 1.68 13.09 9.24
C VAL A 306 0.80 11.97 9.81
N ALA A 307 -0.51 12.21 9.94
CA ALA A 307 -1.50 11.23 10.42
C ALA A 307 -1.73 10.07 9.43
N VAL A 308 -0.67 9.31 9.17
CA VAL A 308 -0.61 8.11 8.34
C VAL A 308 0.18 7.07 9.10
N ILE A 309 -0.46 5.93 9.36
CA ILE A 309 0.15 4.80 10.05
C ILE A 309 -0.11 3.56 9.22
N SER A 310 0.98 2.97 8.71
CA SER A 310 0.94 1.64 8.12
C SER A 310 1.26 0.60 9.18
N PHE A 311 0.49 -0.48 9.22
CA PHE A 311 0.73 -1.61 10.11
C PHE A 311 0.29 -2.93 9.47
N ASN A 312 0.75 -4.03 10.04
CA ASN A 312 0.27 -5.38 9.75
C ASN A 312 0.04 -6.13 11.07
N ILE A 313 -0.80 -7.16 11.03
CA ILE A 313 -0.96 -8.13 12.14
C ILE A 313 -0.27 -9.42 11.68
N GLN A 314 0.92 -9.71 12.22
CA GLN A 314 1.80 -10.86 11.89
C GLN A 314 1.40 -11.68 10.65
N ASP A 315 0.80 -12.87 10.85
CA ASP A 315 0.48 -13.84 9.80
C ASP A 315 -0.88 -13.59 9.12
N VAL A 316 -1.53 -12.46 9.39
CA VAL A 316 -2.81 -12.10 8.79
C VAL A 316 -2.57 -11.25 7.55
N ASN A 317 -3.22 -11.61 6.44
CA ASN A 317 -3.15 -10.82 5.22
C ASN A 317 -3.78 -9.44 5.48
N PRO A 318 -3.11 -8.31 5.16
CA PRO A 318 -3.68 -6.98 5.35
C PRO A 318 -5.04 -6.80 4.66
N GLU A 319 -5.27 -7.43 3.51
CA GLU A 319 -6.57 -7.36 2.83
C GLU A 319 -7.68 -8.01 3.68
N GLU A 320 -7.41 -9.15 4.32
CA GLU A 320 -8.37 -9.80 5.23
C GLU A 320 -8.66 -8.92 6.46
N VAL A 321 -7.63 -8.29 7.03
CA VAL A 321 -7.82 -7.32 8.13
C VAL A 321 -8.71 -6.16 7.68
N GLY A 322 -8.48 -5.61 6.48
CA GLY A 322 -9.30 -4.56 5.91
C GLY A 322 -10.76 -4.98 5.70
N THR A 323 -10.99 -6.17 5.13
CA THR A 323 -12.33 -6.72 4.93
C THR A 323 -13.07 -6.91 6.25
N VAL A 324 -12.40 -7.46 7.28
CA VAL A 324 -13.03 -7.65 8.59
C VAL A 324 -13.35 -6.30 9.24
N LEU A 325 -12.44 -5.33 9.19
CA LEU A 325 -12.68 -3.99 9.72
C LEU A 325 -13.90 -3.33 9.07
N ASP A 326 -14.07 -3.47 7.75
CA ASP A 326 -15.20 -2.90 7.01
C ASP A 326 -16.52 -3.67 7.27
N GLU A 327 -16.54 -4.98 7.01
CA GLU A 327 -17.78 -5.77 7.02
C GLU A 327 -18.33 -6.06 8.43
N VAL A 328 -17.45 -6.15 9.45
CA VAL A 328 -17.85 -6.52 10.82
C VAL A 328 -17.94 -5.30 11.73
N TYR A 329 -17.02 -4.35 11.56
CA TYR A 329 -16.89 -3.20 12.46
C TYR A 329 -17.28 -1.87 11.82
N GLU A 330 -17.62 -1.84 10.53
CA GLU A 330 -17.91 -0.59 9.79
C GLU A 330 -16.75 0.43 9.89
N ILE A 331 -15.50 -0.05 9.96
CA ILE A 331 -14.29 0.79 10.01
C ILE A 331 -13.61 0.78 8.64
N MET A 332 -13.62 1.93 7.99
CA MET A 332 -13.08 2.12 6.65
C MET A 332 -11.59 2.47 6.70
N VAL A 333 -10.75 1.50 6.32
CA VAL A 333 -9.28 1.64 6.19
C VAL A 333 -8.83 1.43 4.75
N ARG A 334 -7.52 1.45 4.48
CA ARG A 334 -6.97 1.06 3.17
C ARG A 334 -5.95 -0.05 3.29
N THR A 335 -5.91 -0.95 2.32
CA THR A 335 -4.96 -2.06 2.25
C THR A 335 -4.19 -2.06 0.93
N GLY A 336 -3.12 -2.84 0.85
CA GLY A 336 -2.31 -3.03 -0.36
C GLY A 336 -1.07 -2.13 -0.43
N LEU A 337 -0.68 -1.74 -1.64
CA LEU A 337 0.59 -1.03 -1.93
C LEU A 337 0.48 0.50 -1.97
N HIS A 338 -0.70 1.06 -1.66
CA HIS A 338 -0.97 2.50 -1.55
C HIS A 338 -0.43 3.35 -2.71
N CYS A 339 -0.35 2.80 -3.93
CA CYS A 339 0.24 3.43 -5.11
C CYS A 339 1.72 3.86 -4.94
N ALA A 340 2.46 3.26 -4.02
CA ALA A 340 3.87 3.54 -3.74
C ALA A 340 4.68 2.23 -3.57
N PRO A 341 4.77 1.37 -4.61
CA PRO A 341 5.45 0.07 -4.50
C PRO A 341 6.93 0.20 -4.10
N ARG A 342 7.60 1.30 -4.49
CA ARG A 342 8.99 1.58 -4.06
C ARG A 342 9.10 1.83 -2.56
N ALA A 343 8.13 2.55 -1.98
CA ALA A 343 8.07 2.74 -0.53
C ALA A 343 7.84 1.39 0.19
N HIS A 344 6.95 0.54 -0.33
CA HIS A 344 6.75 -0.81 0.18
C HIS A 344 7.99 -1.69 0.07
N GLN A 345 8.74 -1.61 -1.02
CA GLN A 345 10.04 -2.28 -1.16
C GLN A 345 11.04 -1.78 -0.12
N THR A 346 11.05 -0.47 0.15
CA THR A 346 11.94 0.16 1.13
C THR A 346 11.67 -0.37 2.53
N ILE A 347 10.40 -0.48 2.94
CA ILE A 347 10.01 -0.93 4.29
C ILE A 347 9.79 -2.45 4.41
N GLY A 348 10.08 -3.23 3.35
CA GLY A 348 10.00 -4.69 3.37
C GLY A 348 8.58 -5.26 3.33
N THR A 349 7.65 -4.63 2.62
CA THR A 349 6.23 -5.05 2.52
C THR A 349 5.71 -5.12 1.09
N LEU A 350 6.60 -5.26 0.09
CA LEU A 350 6.21 -5.29 -1.33
C LEU A 350 5.34 -6.50 -1.71
N ASP A 351 5.56 -7.63 -1.04
CA ASP A 351 4.90 -8.91 -1.26
C ASP A 351 3.40 -8.90 -0.90
N ARG A 352 3.05 -8.23 0.21
CA ARG A 352 1.69 -8.25 0.77
C ARG A 352 1.07 -6.87 1.00
N GLY A 353 1.85 -5.81 0.97
CA GLY A 353 1.40 -4.46 1.34
C GLY A 353 1.20 -4.28 2.84
N THR A 354 0.38 -3.28 3.21
CA THR A 354 0.03 -3.02 4.60
C THR A 354 -1.44 -2.63 4.76
N VAL A 355 -1.97 -2.79 5.97
CA VAL A 355 -3.11 -1.97 6.39
C VAL A 355 -2.60 -0.56 6.65
N ARG A 356 -3.35 0.46 6.24
CA ARG A 356 -3.03 1.86 6.45
C ARG A 356 -4.24 2.57 7.04
N VAL A 357 -4.04 3.17 8.19
CA VAL A 357 -4.98 4.08 8.82
C VAL A 357 -4.48 5.50 8.76
N SER A 358 -5.40 6.42 8.58
CA SER A 358 -5.13 7.84 8.44
C SER A 358 -6.31 8.63 9.01
N PRO A 359 -6.27 8.95 10.31
CA PRO A 359 -7.27 9.84 10.89
C PRO A 359 -7.13 11.24 10.27
N GLY A 360 -8.24 11.96 10.19
CA GLY A 360 -8.30 13.33 9.74
C GLY A 360 -8.83 14.25 10.84
N TYR A 361 -9.00 15.52 10.49
CA TYR A 361 -9.41 16.56 11.44
C TYR A 361 -10.73 16.26 12.19
N PHE A 362 -11.67 15.54 11.58
CA PHE A 362 -12.97 15.23 12.19
C PHE A 362 -12.98 14.00 13.09
N ASN A 363 -11.93 13.18 13.06
CA ASN A 363 -11.87 12.01 13.94
C ASN A 363 -11.68 12.41 15.40
N THR A 364 -12.16 11.55 16.30
CA THR A 364 -12.08 11.71 17.75
C THR A 364 -11.32 10.55 18.39
N GLU A 365 -10.96 10.66 19.67
CA GLU A 365 -10.32 9.56 20.39
C GLU A 365 -11.25 8.35 20.53
N GLU A 366 -12.56 8.56 20.60
CA GLU A 366 -13.56 7.48 20.63
C GLU A 366 -13.55 6.65 19.34
N ASP A 367 -13.45 7.29 18.17
CA ASP A 367 -13.28 6.60 16.89
C ASP A 367 -12.04 5.70 16.90
N LEU A 368 -10.93 6.23 17.43
CA LEU A 368 -9.65 5.54 17.49
C LEU A 368 -9.69 4.38 18.48
N GLN A 369 -10.32 4.58 19.64
CA GLN A 369 -10.50 3.54 20.65
C GLN A 369 -11.33 2.39 20.11
N TYR A 370 -12.43 2.68 19.41
CA TYR A 370 -13.25 1.65 18.75
C TYR A 370 -12.45 0.86 17.71
N PHE A 371 -11.64 1.55 16.90
CA PHE A 371 -10.72 0.89 15.97
C PHE A 371 -9.69 0.00 16.66
N LEU A 372 -9.07 0.48 17.75
CA LEU A 372 -8.09 -0.28 18.51
C LEU A 372 -8.71 -1.53 19.13
N ASP A 373 -9.94 -1.46 19.63
CA ASP A 373 -10.68 -2.60 20.17
C ASP A 373 -10.98 -3.65 19.08
N ALA A 374 -11.37 -3.22 17.89
CA ALA A 374 -11.54 -4.10 16.74
C ALA A 374 -10.21 -4.80 16.37
N VAL A 375 -9.10 -4.05 16.29
CA VAL A 375 -7.77 -4.63 15.99
C VAL A 375 -7.32 -5.60 17.08
N ARG A 376 -7.58 -5.32 18.37
CA ARG A 376 -7.30 -6.26 19.48
C ARG A 376 -8.09 -7.55 19.32
N GLU A 377 -9.37 -7.46 18.94
CA GLU A 377 -10.21 -8.64 18.74
C GLU A 377 -9.75 -9.48 17.54
N ILE A 378 -9.42 -8.84 16.41
CA ILE A 378 -8.87 -9.49 15.22
C ILE A 378 -7.55 -10.20 15.58
N SER A 379 -6.66 -9.51 16.29
CA SER A 379 -5.39 -10.09 16.77
C SER A 379 -5.62 -11.28 17.71
N ARG A 380 -6.55 -11.18 18.68
CA ARG A 380 -6.83 -12.24 19.65
C ARG A 380 -7.46 -13.48 19.01
N LYS A 381 -8.43 -13.30 18.10
CA LYS A 381 -9.13 -14.41 17.43
C LYS A 381 -8.22 -15.23 16.52
N ALA A 382 -7.09 -14.67 16.12
CA ALA A 382 -6.04 -15.41 15.45
C ALA A 382 -5.30 -16.45 16.34
N GLY A 383 -5.66 -16.63 17.64
CA GLY A 383 -4.78 -17.22 18.67
C GLY A 383 -5.14 -18.46 19.57
N HIS A 384 -6.19 -19.30 19.42
CA HIS A 384 -6.50 -20.43 20.37
C HIS A 384 -7.10 -21.74 19.74
N PRO A 385 -6.59 -22.98 20.02
CA PRO A 385 -7.38 -24.12 20.61
C PRO A 385 -6.59 -25.24 21.39
N SER A 386 -7.30 -26.25 21.94
CA SER A 386 -6.94 -27.21 23.03
C SER A 386 -6.79 -28.72 22.65
N GLY A 387 -5.85 -29.47 23.27
CA GLY A 387 -6.09 -30.85 23.80
C GLY A 387 -5.32 -32.11 23.28
N ARG A 388 -4.12 -32.40 23.82
CA ARG A 388 -3.44 -33.71 24.19
C ARG A 388 -3.78 -35.07 23.49
N ARG A 389 -2.76 -35.81 22.98
CA ARG A 389 -2.09 -37.05 23.54
C ARG A 389 -1.05 -37.72 22.58
N LYS A 390 -0.15 -38.54 23.18
CA LYS A 390 1.18 -39.10 22.77
C LYS A 390 1.19 -40.33 21.81
N SER A 391 2.27 -40.58 21.03
CA SER A 391 3.45 -41.48 21.35
C SER A 391 4.22 -42.07 20.13
N ALA A 392 5.58 -42.01 20.14
CA ALA A 392 6.65 -43.03 19.88
C ALA A 392 6.56 -44.05 18.69
N THR A 393 7.58 -44.54 17.95
CA THR A 393 9.07 -44.49 17.90
C THR A 393 9.62 -45.24 16.63
N ALA A 394 10.91 -45.06 16.29
CA ALA A 394 11.90 -46.00 15.69
C ALA A 394 12.33 -45.89 14.19
N GLU A 395 13.62 -46.22 13.93
CA GLU A 395 14.53 -45.73 12.85
C GLU A 395 15.09 -46.80 11.87
N ALA A 396 15.50 -46.35 10.67
CA ALA A 396 16.27 -47.05 9.62
C ALA A 396 17.30 -46.09 8.98
N LYS A 397 18.37 -46.63 8.34
CA LYS A 397 19.54 -45.92 7.75
C LYS A 397 19.18 -44.61 7.01
N GLN A 398 19.80 -43.49 7.40
CA GLN A 398 19.38 -42.15 6.99
C GLN A 398 20.44 -41.40 6.16
N PHE A 399 20.04 -40.80 5.02
CA PHE A 399 20.79 -39.79 4.26
C PHE A 399 21.03 -38.53 5.10
N VAL A 400 20.01 -38.08 5.84
CA VAL A 400 20.17 -37.09 6.91
C VAL A 400 20.48 -37.81 8.21
N LYS A 401 21.72 -37.79 8.68
CA LYS A 401 22.21 -38.62 9.80
C LYS A 401 21.76 -38.16 11.18
N GLY A 402 21.26 -36.93 11.27
CA GLY A 402 20.78 -36.36 12.51
C GLY A 402 20.52 -34.86 12.41
N TYR A 403 19.91 -34.32 13.46
CA TYR A 403 19.57 -32.91 13.57
C TYR A 403 19.77 -32.41 15.01
N GLN A 404 19.86 -31.09 15.17
CA GLN A 404 19.83 -30.41 16.45
C GLN A 404 18.77 -29.31 16.41
N ILE A 405 17.97 -29.20 17.47
CA ILE A 405 17.02 -28.09 17.62
C ILE A 405 17.82 -26.85 18.02
N LEU A 406 17.86 -25.84 17.16
CA LEU A 406 18.55 -24.58 17.42
C LEU A 406 17.69 -23.61 18.22
N GLN A 407 16.39 -23.61 17.93
CA GLN A 407 15.47 -22.64 18.51
C GLN A 407 14.06 -23.22 18.54
N ALA A 408 13.42 -23.10 19.70
CA ALA A 408 12.00 -23.34 19.88
C ALA A 408 11.40 -22.10 20.54
N ALA A 409 10.69 -21.29 19.77
CA ALA A 409 10.00 -20.10 20.25
C ALA A 409 8.48 -20.38 20.22
N PRO A 410 7.66 -19.80 21.11
CA PRO A 410 6.22 -19.93 21.02
C PRO A 410 5.74 -19.47 19.63
N CYS A 411 4.84 -20.24 19.02
CA CYS A 411 4.18 -19.83 17.80
C CYS A 411 3.19 -18.72 18.17
N PHE A 412 3.45 -17.50 17.69
CA PHE A 412 2.71 -16.32 18.13
C PHE A 412 1.21 -16.34 17.75
N ALA A 413 0.80 -17.26 16.86
CA ALA A 413 -0.58 -17.54 16.45
C ALA A 413 -1.29 -18.66 17.25
N ASP A 414 -0.60 -19.38 18.14
CA ASP A 414 -1.22 -20.30 19.10
C ASP A 414 -0.28 -20.41 20.30
N ALA A 415 -0.65 -19.79 21.43
CA ALA A 415 0.18 -19.74 22.64
C ALA A 415 0.48 -21.12 23.27
N ARG A 416 -0.17 -22.18 22.76
CA ARG A 416 0.07 -23.57 23.13
C ARG A 416 0.96 -24.31 22.12
N LYS A 417 1.34 -23.67 21.01
CA LYS A 417 2.22 -24.23 19.97
C LYS A 417 3.55 -23.48 19.94
N VAL A 418 4.57 -24.07 19.36
CA VAL A 418 5.93 -23.59 19.20
C VAL A 418 6.32 -23.62 17.73
N ARG A 419 7.07 -22.60 17.31
CA ARG A 419 7.87 -22.63 16.09
C ARG A 419 9.21 -23.28 16.42
N VAL A 420 9.61 -24.24 15.61
CA VAL A 420 10.85 -24.99 15.81
C VAL A 420 11.74 -24.87 14.59
N ILE A 421 13.01 -24.57 14.83
CA ILE A 421 14.08 -24.61 13.82
C ILE A 421 15.02 -25.74 14.20
N ALA A 422 15.02 -26.80 13.37
CA ALA A 422 15.97 -27.88 13.46
C ALA A 422 17.08 -27.67 12.42
N SER A 423 18.33 -27.63 12.88
CA SER A 423 19.51 -27.70 12.01
C SER A 423 19.81 -29.15 11.69
N LEU A 424 19.94 -29.46 10.42
CA LEU A 424 20.38 -30.76 9.92
C LEU A 424 21.91 -30.80 9.84
N THR A 425 22.47 -32.00 9.99
CA THR A 425 23.92 -32.25 9.84
C THR A 425 24.34 -32.25 8.37
N ASP A 426 23.48 -32.78 7.49
CA ASP A 426 23.70 -32.91 6.05
C ASP A 426 22.99 -31.78 5.27
N ASP A 427 23.48 -31.49 4.06
CA ASP A 427 22.85 -30.52 3.15
C ASP A 427 21.81 -31.21 2.26
N ILE A 428 20.55 -30.80 2.39
CA ILE A 428 19.38 -31.38 1.69
C ILE A 428 18.97 -30.58 0.46
N GLY A 429 19.67 -29.49 0.12
CA GLY A 429 19.28 -28.58 -0.95
C GLY A 429 19.18 -29.24 -2.33
N GLU A 430 19.98 -30.29 -2.57
CA GLU A 430 19.94 -31.07 -3.82
C GLU A 430 18.63 -31.86 -4.00
N LEU A 431 17.88 -32.11 -2.94
CA LEU A 431 16.61 -32.85 -2.99
C LEU A 431 15.43 -31.98 -3.39
N PHE A 432 15.55 -30.64 -3.36
CA PHE A 432 14.40 -29.74 -3.58
C PHE A 432 13.71 -29.89 -4.94
N PRO A 433 14.43 -30.04 -6.07
CA PRO A 433 13.77 -30.30 -7.36
C PRO A 433 13.00 -31.63 -7.40
N TYR A 434 13.44 -32.63 -6.64
CA TYR A 434 12.77 -33.94 -6.53
C TYR A 434 11.56 -33.87 -5.62
N LEU A 435 11.67 -33.15 -4.50
CA LEU A 435 10.54 -32.85 -3.60
C LEU A 435 9.47 -32.02 -4.30
N ASN A 436 9.87 -31.06 -5.15
CA ASN A 436 8.94 -30.25 -5.93
C ASN A 436 8.14 -31.11 -6.93
N ALA A 437 8.79 -32.09 -7.55
CA ALA A 437 8.13 -33.03 -8.46
C ALA A 437 7.12 -33.95 -7.73
N VAL A 438 7.38 -34.27 -6.46
CA VAL A 438 6.62 -35.27 -5.70
C VAL A 438 5.51 -34.66 -4.83
N LEU A 439 5.79 -33.54 -4.17
CA LEU A 439 4.92 -32.94 -3.15
C LEU A 439 4.13 -31.73 -3.68
N LYS A 440 4.40 -31.28 -4.91
CA LYS A 440 3.82 -30.07 -5.52
C LYS A 440 3.84 -28.85 -4.56
N GLY A 441 4.93 -28.72 -3.81
CA GLY A 441 5.16 -27.62 -2.89
C GLY A 441 5.60 -26.34 -3.63
N ASN A 442 6.01 -25.33 -2.87
CA ASN A 442 6.58 -24.11 -3.41
C ASN A 442 8.11 -24.20 -3.35
N TYR A 443 8.74 -24.52 -4.48
CA TYR A 443 10.19 -24.48 -4.61
C TYR A 443 10.66 -23.11 -5.09
N GLN A 444 11.42 -22.41 -4.27
CA GLN A 444 12.05 -21.13 -4.63
C GLN A 444 13.54 -21.33 -4.89
N GLN A 445 13.89 -21.40 -6.17
CA GLN A 445 15.26 -21.68 -6.60
C GLN A 445 16.27 -20.61 -6.16
N THR A 446 15.86 -19.34 -6.12
CA THR A 446 16.72 -18.20 -5.73
C THR A 446 17.06 -18.21 -4.24
N GLU A 447 16.12 -18.62 -3.40
CA GLU A 447 16.28 -18.65 -1.94
C GLU A 447 16.77 -20.01 -1.44
N LYS A 448 16.84 -21.01 -2.33
CA LYS A 448 17.06 -22.42 -1.99
C LYS A 448 16.13 -22.83 -0.85
N SER A 449 14.83 -22.63 -1.03
CA SER A 449 13.83 -23.01 -0.04
C SER A 449 12.73 -23.84 -0.69
N PHE A 450 12.23 -24.84 0.04
CA PHE A 450 11.10 -25.65 -0.39
C PHE A 450 10.05 -25.69 0.71
N THR A 451 8.83 -25.28 0.39
CA THR A 451 7.73 -25.23 1.37
C THR A 451 6.60 -26.18 0.98
N PHE A 452 6.15 -26.99 1.93
CA PHE A 452 4.99 -27.85 1.77
C PHE A 452 4.19 -27.94 3.07
N SER A 453 2.98 -28.51 3.03
CA SER A 453 2.14 -28.71 4.21
C SER A 453 2.24 -30.17 4.66
N TYR A 454 2.43 -30.40 5.96
CA TYR A 454 2.41 -31.73 6.59
C TYR A 454 1.45 -31.69 7.78
N GLU A 455 0.44 -32.56 7.79
CA GLU A 455 -0.65 -32.57 8.80
C GLU A 455 -1.31 -31.19 8.99
N GLY A 456 -1.46 -30.43 7.91
CA GLY A 456 -2.03 -29.07 7.92
C GLY A 456 -1.08 -27.98 8.44
N SER A 457 0.17 -28.30 8.76
CA SER A 457 1.19 -27.36 9.22
C SER A 457 2.24 -27.09 8.14
N PRO A 458 2.63 -25.82 7.92
CA PRO A 458 3.66 -25.49 6.94
C PRO A 458 5.04 -25.97 7.44
N VAL A 459 5.71 -26.73 6.59
CA VAL A 459 7.10 -27.17 6.72
C VAL A 459 7.93 -26.42 5.69
N VAL A 460 8.93 -25.68 6.14
CA VAL A 460 9.90 -25.00 5.26
C VAL A 460 11.24 -25.72 5.37
N LEU A 461 11.76 -26.14 4.23
CA LEU A 461 13.08 -26.73 4.09
C LEU A 461 14.04 -25.70 3.51
N GLN A 462 15.22 -25.62 4.12
CA GLN A 462 16.39 -24.91 3.62
C GLN A 462 17.58 -25.88 3.62
N PRO A 463 18.71 -25.57 2.96
CA PRO A 463 19.77 -26.55 2.69
C PRO A 463 20.23 -27.30 3.93
N ARG A 464 20.23 -26.69 5.13
CA ARG A 464 20.56 -27.38 6.37
C ARG A 464 19.53 -27.20 7.48
N GLN A 465 18.29 -26.86 7.15
CA GLN A 465 17.29 -26.55 8.17
C GLN A 465 15.90 -27.07 7.82
N VAL A 466 15.20 -27.54 8.85
CA VAL A 466 13.75 -27.79 8.84
C VAL A 466 13.12 -26.78 9.78
N ILE A 467 12.20 -25.98 9.26
CA ILE A 467 11.49 -24.95 10.01
C ILE A 467 10.01 -25.33 10.08
N LEU A 468 9.50 -25.49 11.28
CA LEU A 468 8.13 -25.87 11.57
C LEU A 468 7.41 -24.71 12.26
N GLY A 469 6.36 -24.18 11.63
CA GLY A 469 5.71 -22.94 12.07
C GLY A 469 4.80 -23.08 13.29
N LYS A 470 4.03 -24.17 13.42
CA LYS A 470 2.90 -24.32 14.36
C LYS A 470 2.84 -25.72 15.00
N MET A 471 3.75 -26.05 15.91
CA MET A 471 3.82 -27.39 16.54
C MET A 471 3.33 -27.39 17.99
N GLU A 472 2.55 -28.38 18.43
CA GLU A 472 2.00 -28.42 19.81
C GLU A 472 3.04 -28.42 20.93
N SER A 473 4.23 -28.93 20.67
CA SER A 473 5.35 -28.84 21.58
C SER A 473 6.65 -29.04 20.84
N VAL A 474 7.78 -28.84 21.52
CA VAL A 474 9.10 -29.13 20.96
C VAL A 474 9.23 -30.63 20.68
N GLU A 475 8.61 -31.49 21.50
CA GLU A 475 8.57 -32.94 21.30
C GLU A 475 7.77 -33.31 20.05
N LYS A 476 6.57 -32.72 19.83
CA LYS A 476 5.82 -32.95 18.58
C LYS A 476 6.58 -32.44 17.36
N ALA A 477 7.27 -31.31 17.50
CA ALA A 477 8.12 -30.80 16.45
C ALA A 477 9.28 -31.75 16.13
N LYS A 478 9.89 -32.39 17.13
CA LYS A 478 10.90 -33.44 16.93
C LYS A 478 10.34 -34.64 16.17
N GLU A 479 9.14 -35.11 16.53
CA GLU A 479 8.45 -36.18 15.78
C GLU A 479 8.25 -35.79 14.31
N VAL A 480 7.77 -34.56 14.04
CA VAL A 480 7.59 -34.09 12.66
C VAL A 480 8.92 -33.93 11.94
N VAL A 481 9.97 -33.42 12.58
CA VAL A 481 11.32 -33.37 12.00
C VAL A 481 11.82 -34.78 11.65
N GLU A 482 11.58 -35.77 12.51
CA GLU A 482 11.94 -37.17 12.23
C GLU A 482 11.15 -37.75 11.04
N GLN A 483 9.86 -37.43 10.91
CA GLN A 483 9.06 -37.83 9.75
C GLN A 483 9.52 -37.14 8.47
N VAL A 484 9.83 -35.84 8.54
CA VAL A 484 10.40 -35.07 7.44
C VAL A 484 11.75 -35.67 7.04
N ILE A 485 12.59 -36.06 8.00
CA ILE A 485 13.86 -36.76 7.73
C ILE A 485 13.61 -38.11 7.05
N LYS A 486 12.65 -38.92 7.52
CA LYS A 486 12.25 -40.18 6.85
C LYS A 486 11.82 -39.94 5.41
N LEU A 487 11.02 -38.90 5.17
CA LEU A 487 10.60 -38.49 3.82
C LEU A 487 11.78 -38.09 2.95
N LEU A 488 12.70 -37.26 3.48
CA LEU A 488 13.92 -36.84 2.79
C LEU A 488 14.78 -38.03 2.41
N ASN A 489 14.97 -38.99 3.33
CA ASN A 489 15.72 -40.21 3.07
C ASN A 489 15.04 -41.08 2.00
N LYS A 490 13.71 -41.23 2.05
CA LYS A 490 12.94 -42.00 1.05
C LYS A 490 13.05 -41.39 -0.35
N VAL A 491 13.00 -40.05 -0.44
CA VAL A 491 13.18 -39.32 -1.71
C VAL A 491 14.62 -39.44 -2.21
N ALA A 492 15.61 -39.35 -1.31
CA ALA A 492 17.01 -39.57 -1.66
C ALA A 492 17.26 -40.99 -2.20
N ASP A 493 16.71 -42.02 -1.55
CA ASP A 493 16.83 -43.43 -1.98
C ASP A 493 16.12 -43.70 -3.32
N SER A 494 15.10 -42.92 -3.64
CA SER A 494 14.30 -43.05 -4.87
C SER A 494 14.69 -42.06 -5.97
N ARG A 495 15.76 -41.28 -5.78
CA ARG A 495 16.13 -40.16 -6.67
C ARG A 495 16.27 -40.57 -8.14
N ASP A 496 16.78 -41.77 -8.40
CA ASP A 496 17.02 -42.27 -9.77
C ASP A 496 15.71 -42.61 -10.51
N LYS A 497 14.59 -42.69 -9.79
CA LYS A 497 13.25 -42.96 -10.32
C LYS A 497 12.36 -41.71 -10.43
N ILE A 498 12.80 -40.58 -9.88
CA ILE A 498 12.04 -39.32 -9.85
C ILE A 498 12.64 -38.37 -10.87
N LYS A 499 11.82 -37.85 -11.78
CA LYS A 499 12.24 -36.77 -12.69
C LYS A 499 12.14 -35.43 -11.93
N PRO A 500 13.26 -34.74 -11.63
CA PRO A 500 13.22 -33.48 -10.88
C PRO A 500 12.59 -32.35 -11.70
N THR A 501 11.92 -31.42 -11.03
CA THR A 501 11.38 -30.20 -11.65
C THR A 501 11.67 -28.94 -10.84
N THR A 502 12.00 -27.87 -11.53
CA THR A 502 12.19 -26.52 -10.97
C THR A 502 11.02 -25.60 -11.29
N GLU A 503 10.06 -26.07 -12.09
CA GLU A 503 8.92 -25.28 -12.52
C GLU A 503 7.87 -25.16 -11.40
N PRO A 504 7.22 -23.99 -11.25
CA PRO A 504 6.14 -23.81 -10.30
C PRO A 504 5.01 -24.81 -10.53
N GLN A 505 4.65 -25.56 -9.49
CA GLN A 505 3.48 -26.45 -9.53
C GLN A 505 2.25 -25.64 -9.10
N VAL A 506 1.16 -25.72 -9.86
CA VAL A 506 -0.07 -24.95 -9.57
C VAL A 506 -0.74 -25.51 -8.32
N GLN A 507 -0.71 -24.75 -7.23
CA GLN A 507 -1.55 -25.01 -6.05
C GLN A 507 -2.98 -24.55 -6.32
N LEU A 508 -3.95 -25.42 -6.01
CA LEU A 508 -5.36 -25.07 -6.10
C LEU A 508 -5.71 -24.10 -4.95
N SER A 509 -6.08 -22.86 -5.27
CA SER A 509 -6.43 -21.85 -4.25
C SER A 509 -7.92 -21.85 -3.90
N PRO A 510 -8.30 -21.58 -2.63
CA PRO A 510 -9.70 -21.47 -2.23
C PRO A 510 -10.47 -20.41 -3.02
N TYR A 511 -9.81 -19.31 -3.37
CA TYR A 511 -10.41 -18.26 -4.18
C TYR A 511 -10.75 -18.73 -5.59
N LEU A 512 -9.91 -19.59 -6.20
CA LEU A 512 -10.18 -20.14 -7.53
C LEU A 512 -11.45 -21.00 -7.53
N LEU A 513 -11.65 -21.84 -6.51
CA LEU A 513 -12.89 -22.60 -6.35
C LEU A 513 -14.08 -21.70 -6.03
N TYR A 514 -13.89 -20.71 -5.14
CA TYR A 514 -14.94 -19.75 -4.76
C TYR A 514 -15.53 -18.99 -5.95
N LYS A 515 -14.75 -18.69 -7.00
CA LYS A 515 -15.25 -18.03 -8.22
C LYS A 515 -16.41 -18.78 -8.87
N TYR A 516 -16.42 -20.10 -8.76
CA TYR A 516 -17.43 -20.99 -9.35
C TYR A 516 -18.48 -21.43 -8.33
N LEU A 517 -18.35 -21.07 -7.05
CA LEU A 517 -19.42 -21.35 -6.09
C LEU A 517 -20.63 -20.42 -6.29
N PRO A 518 -21.84 -20.81 -5.84
CA PRO A 518 -23.06 -20.00 -5.96
C PRO A 518 -23.03 -18.64 -5.25
N LYS A 519 -22.10 -18.43 -4.31
CA LYS A 519 -21.88 -17.17 -3.55
C LYS A 519 -23.11 -16.68 -2.76
N THR A 520 -24.03 -17.58 -2.44
CA THR A 520 -25.24 -17.27 -1.68
C THR A 520 -24.97 -17.07 -0.19
N ASN A 521 -23.83 -17.55 0.32
CA ASN A 521 -23.49 -17.55 1.75
C ASN A 521 -24.63 -18.08 2.65
N CYS A 522 -25.40 -19.04 2.14
CA CYS A 522 -26.63 -19.52 2.79
C CYS A 522 -26.39 -20.34 4.08
N LYS A 523 -25.13 -20.71 4.36
CA LYS A 523 -24.69 -21.52 5.52
C LYS A 523 -25.28 -22.92 5.63
N LYS A 524 -26.04 -23.37 4.62
CA LYS A 524 -26.68 -24.70 4.61
C LYS A 524 -25.69 -25.87 4.57
N CYS A 525 -24.47 -25.66 4.08
CA CYS A 525 -23.39 -26.64 4.10
C CYS A 525 -22.65 -26.72 5.45
N GLY A 526 -23.05 -25.92 6.45
CA GLY A 526 -22.41 -25.83 7.77
C GLY A 526 -21.21 -24.90 7.83
N GLU A 527 -20.79 -24.31 6.71
CA GLU A 527 -19.71 -23.33 6.64
C GLU A 527 -20.25 -21.89 6.70
N PRO A 528 -19.53 -20.94 7.32
CA PRO A 528 -20.02 -19.58 7.52
C PRO A 528 -20.15 -18.76 6.23
N THR A 529 -19.38 -19.11 5.19
CA THR A 529 -19.39 -18.48 3.86
C THR A 529 -19.07 -19.50 2.77
N CYS A 530 -19.40 -19.19 1.51
CA CYS A 530 -18.98 -20.00 0.37
C CYS A 530 -17.44 -20.07 0.24
N LEU A 531 -16.71 -19.02 0.64
CA LEU A 531 -15.25 -19.03 0.63
C LEU A 531 -14.67 -19.97 1.70
N ALA A 532 -15.29 -20.03 2.89
CA ALA A 532 -14.94 -21.01 3.92
C ALA A 532 -15.17 -22.44 3.42
N PHE A 533 -16.27 -22.67 2.70
CA PHE A 533 -16.55 -23.96 2.04
C PHE A 533 -15.52 -24.35 0.97
N ALA A 534 -15.12 -23.42 0.09
CA ALA A 534 -14.03 -23.66 -0.86
C ALA A 534 -12.71 -24.05 -0.18
N THR A 535 -12.41 -23.42 0.96
CA THR A 535 -11.23 -23.74 1.77
C THR A 535 -11.33 -25.15 2.37
N ALA A 536 -12.52 -25.54 2.83
CA ALA A 536 -12.77 -26.86 3.41
C ALA A 536 -12.66 -27.99 2.38
N ILE A 537 -13.02 -27.73 1.11
CA ILE A 537 -12.84 -28.68 -0.01
C ILE A 537 -11.35 -28.97 -0.26
N ILE A 538 -10.52 -27.93 -0.38
CA ILE A 538 -9.09 -28.09 -0.67
C ILE A 538 -8.36 -28.80 0.48
N LYS A 539 -8.84 -28.64 1.72
CA LYS A 539 -8.31 -29.32 2.91
C LYS A 539 -8.78 -30.78 3.06
N GLY A 540 -9.67 -31.26 2.18
CA GLY A 540 -10.24 -32.61 2.24
C GLY A 540 -11.24 -32.81 3.39
N SER A 541 -11.65 -31.75 4.09
CA SER A 541 -12.63 -31.83 5.17
C SER A 541 -14.09 -31.73 4.67
N ARG A 542 -14.29 -31.37 3.39
CA ARG A 542 -15.58 -31.34 2.69
C ARG A 542 -15.38 -31.81 1.26
N GLU A 543 -16.46 -32.29 0.67
CA GLU A 543 -16.55 -32.61 -0.77
C GLU A 543 -17.51 -31.65 -1.46
N VAL A 544 -17.43 -31.54 -2.79
CA VAL A 544 -18.22 -30.59 -3.60
C VAL A 544 -19.72 -30.79 -3.39
N GLU A 545 -20.14 -32.03 -3.21
CA GLU A 545 -21.49 -32.54 -2.98
C GLU A 545 -22.11 -32.01 -1.68
N HIS A 546 -21.29 -31.57 -0.71
CA HIS A 546 -21.77 -31.02 0.55
C HIS A 546 -22.36 -29.61 0.41
N CYS A 547 -22.31 -28.98 -0.78
CA CYS A 547 -23.01 -27.74 -1.07
C CYS A 547 -24.42 -28.02 -1.62
N PRO A 548 -25.50 -27.71 -0.88
CA PRO A 548 -26.87 -27.96 -1.35
C PRO A 548 -27.22 -27.17 -2.61
N GLU A 549 -26.63 -25.99 -2.77
CA GLU A 549 -26.87 -25.09 -3.91
C GLU A 549 -26.23 -25.62 -5.19
N LEU A 550 -25.10 -26.35 -5.12
CA LEU A 550 -24.50 -27.02 -6.29
C LEU A 550 -25.30 -28.25 -6.74
N GLY A 551 -26.33 -28.66 -5.98
CA GLY A 551 -27.29 -29.67 -6.40
C GLY A 551 -28.37 -29.15 -7.34
N ASP A 552 -28.51 -27.83 -7.49
CA ASP A 552 -29.45 -27.22 -8.42
C ASP A 552 -28.91 -27.33 -9.88
N PRO A 553 -29.72 -27.79 -10.85
CA PRO A 553 -29.32 -27.90 -12.26
C PRO A 553 -28.76 -26.61 -12.87
N SER A 554 -29.12 -25.43 -12.34
CA SER A 554 -28.61 -24.13 -12.79
C SER A 554 -27.12 -23.94 -12.54
N PHE A 555 -26.49 -24.70 -11.62
CA PHE A 555 -25.06 -24.65 -11.30
C PHE A 555 -24.26 -25.86 -11.82
N ALA A 556 -24.82 -26.66 -12.74
CA ALA A 556 -24.19 -27.89 -13.22
C ALA A 556 -22.80 -27.64 -13.87
N LYS A 557 -22.67 -26.54 -14.62
CA LYS A 557 -21.42 -26.18 -15.31
C LYS A 557 -20.32 -25.75 -14.33
N GLU A 558 -20.72 -25.02 -13.31
CA GLU A 558 -19.86 -24.58 -12.21
C GLU A 558 -19.36 -25.77 -11.40
N LYS A 559 -20.24 -26.72 -11.08
CA LYS A 559 -19.90 -27.96 -10.38
C LYS A 559 -18.87 -28.78 -11.17
N GLU A 560 -19.10 -29.02 -12.45
CA GLU A 560 -18.17 -29.75 -13.34
C GLU A 560 -16.79 -29.06 -13.40
N THR A 561 -16.77 -27.72 -13.43
CA THR A 561 -15.52 -26.96 -13.45
C THR A 561 -14.72 -27.13 -12.15
N ILE A 562 -15.40 -27.13 -11.00
CA ILE A 562 -14.78 -27.35 -9.69
C ILE A 562 -14.19 -28.76 -9.60
N GLU A 563 -14.93 -29.77 -10.03
CA GLU A 563 -14.50 -31.18 -10.02
C GLU A 563 -13.27 -31.42 -10.91
N ARG A 564 -13.23 -30.83 -12.10
CA ARG A 564 -12.07 -30.90 -12.99
C ARG A 564 -10.81 -30.29 -12.36
N LEU A 565 -10.94 -29.12 -11.75
CA LEU A 565 -9.81 -28.44 -11.08
C LEU A 565 -9.26 -29.25 -9.90
N LEU A 566 -10.11 -29.99 -9.19
CA LEU A 566 -9.71 -30.88 -8.10
C LEU A 566 -9.00 -32.14 -8.64
N SER A 567 -9.51 -32.74 -9.71
CA SER A 567 -8.91 -33.92 -10.34
C SER A 567 -7.50 -33.63 -10.87
N GLU A 568 -7.31 -32.53 -11.60
CA GLU A 568 -5.99 -32.09 -12.10
C GLU A 568 -4.98 -31.83 -10.96
N HIS A 569 -5.47 -31.39 -9.80
CA HIS A 569 -4.63 -31.19 -8.61
C HIS A 569 -4.15 -32.53 -8.03
N LEU A 570 -5.03 -33.52 -7.93
CA LEU A 570 -4.79 -34.81 -7.27
C LEU A 570 -3.90 -35.76 -8.09
N GLU A 571 -3.97 -35.77 -9.43
CA GLU A 571 -3.27 -36.75 -10.31
C GLU A 571 -1.73 -36.73 -10.25
N GLY A 572 -1.10 -35.72 -9.65
CA GLY A 572 0.37 -35.63 -9.59
C GLY A 572 0.97 -35.74 -8.18
N LEU A 573 0.19 -36.17 -7.20
CA LEU A 573 0.72 -36.57 -5.89
C LEU A 573 1.13 -38.05 -5.98
N LEU A 574 2.27 -38.45 -5.38
CA LEU A 574 2.66 -39.87 -5.37
C LEU A 574 1.50 -40.74 -4.83
N PRO A 575 1.30 -41.96 -5.35
CA PRO A 575 0.23 -42.83 -4.86
C PRO A 575 0.39 -43.05 -3.36
N ALA A 576 -0.70 -42.85 -2.62
CA ALA A 576 -0.79 -43.19 -1.21
C ALA A 576 -0.66 -44.72 -1.06
N GLY A 577 0.58 -45.19 -0.91
CA GLY A 577 0.90 -46.53 -0.46
C GLY A 577 1.07 -46.51 1.04
N GLU A 578 0.11 -47.16 1.72
CA GLU A 578 -0.01 -47.57 3.12
C GLU A 578 1.22 -47.26 4.03
N GLU A 579 0.94 -46.68 5.21
CA GLU A 579 1.87 -46.21 6.27
C GLU A 579 2.22 -44.72 6.34
N LEU A 580 1.34 -43.84 5.85
CA LEU A 580 1.22 -42.47 6.37
C LEU A 580 -0.22 -42.27 6.87
N LEU A 581 -0.58 -43.01 7.92
CA LEU A 581 -1.81 -42.79 8.67
C LEU A 581 -1.58 -41.64 9.66
N LEU A 582 -2.30 -40.54 9.41
CA LEU A 582 -2.55 -39.37 10.26
C LEU A 582 -3.11 -39.77 11.64
#